data_AF-A0A8G0PFL1-F1
#
_entry.id   AF-A0A8G0PFL1-F1
#
_cell.length_a   1.000
_cell.length_b   1.000
_cell.length_c   1.000
_cell.angle_alpha   90.00
_cell.angle_beta   90.00
_cell.angle_gamma   90.00
#
_symmetry.space_group_name_H-M   'P 1'
#
loop_
_entity.id
_entity.type
_entity.pdbx_description
1 polymer ?
#
loop_
_entity_poly.entity_id
_entity_poly.type
_entity_poly.pdbx_seq_one_letter_code
_entity_poly.pdbx_strand_id
1 'polypeptide(L)'
;MLKALHDFGSVKWADVTGRDGLPMLAGPGRFSFYSNTLLPTFEDGTKPSPPPKEVMSKETFLLEVASNLSLKQHLKAHFLDNINPYYKFIDPMWLNFSDLFPHNDTALQFLYSALFAAAAYSSPVATREIADAFMTYAEGLVQQCYLEHLCLPVLQGLMIIAWQKHVMLDAAKGHLYHYMAIGLSNHLKIRDLPAQERTVNDVATIRTFWSLFFLDRISTPKLGASTAIPWDPDNITPYIDTVSPELVDVSALSFDHHCQLYNIQQRYIDVMYSPNFQQRPAAEKQAIFAKANNEMLALRKKIDRRLYISRNVKPDRVQVVFWITYHSILINLYRPVLNPKDPGMVHNIPTAFRSSTASAMAITRLLKSLQASDEIKYLPPFIIYHVFRAALVHGLNLINAEEAGGQRMSSGNFWSCFRVLGELSGIWKELSEGTMPFVLMATRGWGFQEEVGGTEEEDEEEDDYEAGINDLLGELEGEVV
;
A
#
# COMPACT_ATOMS: atom_id res chain seq x y z
N MET A 1 15.43 5.17 24.26
CA MET A 1 15.37 4.01 23.35
C MET A 1 14.42 2.90 23.81
N LEU A 2 14.57 2.27 25.00
CA LEU A 2 13.80 1.06 25.37
C LEU A 2 12.26 1.19 25.26
N LYS A 3 11.69 2.33 25.66
CA LYS A 3 10.26 2.62 25.46
C LYS A 3 9.90 2.61 23.98
N ALA A 4 10.65 3.35 23.16
CA ALA A 4 10.42 3.47 21.72
C ALA A 4 10.49 2.11 21.00
N LEU A 5 11.46 1.27 21.35
CA LEU A 5 11.58 -0.11 20.87
C LEU A 5 10.39 -0.99 21.29
N HIS A 6 9.94 -0.89 22.55
CA HIS A 6 8.73 -1.56 23.00
C HIS A 6 7.49 -1.09 22.25
N ASP A 7 7.29 0.21 22.10
CA ASP A 7 6.08 0.79 21.52
C ASP A 7 6.05 0.56 19.99
N PHE A 8 7.21 0.55 19.34
CA PHE A 8 7.35 0.12 17.96
C PHE A 8 7.17 -1.41 17.82
N GLY A 9 7.73 -2.24 18.70
CA GLY A 9 7.75 -3.70 18.53
C GLY A 9 6.58 -4.49 19.13
N SER A 10 5.90 -3.95 20.15
CA SER A 10 4.76 -4.61 20.85
C SER A 10 3.41 -4.31 20.21
N VAL A 11 3.30 -3.17 19.51
CA VAL A 11 2.25 -2.85 18.53
C VAL A 11 0.84 -2.63 19.10
N LYS A 12 0.59 -3.01 20.36
CA LYS A 12 -0.61 -2.66 21.13
C LYS A 12 -0.61 -1.19 21.56
N TRP A 13 -0.73 -0.29 20.58
CA TRP A 13 -1.24 1.06 20.80
C TRP A 13 -2.75 0.96 21.00
N ALA A 14 -3.14 0.36 22.12
CA ALA A 14 -4.54 0.23 22.49
C ALA A 14 -5.06 1.57 23.00
N ASP A 15 -6.20 1.99 22.46
CA ASP A 15 -7.12 2.94 23.10
C ASP A 15 -6.48 4.25 23.61
N VAL A 16 -5.74 4.94 22.72
CA VAL A 16 -5.51 6.37 22.91
C VAL A 16 -6.78 7.09 22.48
N THR A 17 -7.75 7.18 23.39
CA THR A 17 -8.75 8.25 23.30
C THR A 17 -8.01 9.59 23.35
N GLY A 18 -8.25 10.42 22.34
CA GLY A 18 -7.78 11.81 22.34
C GLY A 18 -8.42 12.60 23.48
N ARG A 19 -7.91 13.81 23.75
CA ARG A 19 -8.44 14.68 24.81
C ARG A 19 -9.93 15.01 24.64
N ASP A 20 -10.44 14.85 23.42
CA ASP A 20 -11.80 15.16 23.00
C ASP A 20 -12.70 13.90 22.93
N GLY A 21 -12.20 12.73 23.40
CA GLY A 21 -12.91 11.44 23.38
C GLY A 21 -12.90 10.71 22.03
N LEU A 22 -12.35 11.31 20.97
CA LEU A 22 -12.20 10.66 19.66
C LEU A 22 -11.08 9.60 19.67
N PRO A 23 -11.26 8.44 19.02
CA PRO A 23 -10.24 7.39 18.97
C PRO A 23 -9.04 7.82 18.11
N MET A 24 -7.91 8.14 18.74
CA MET A 24 -6.69 8.44 18.01
C MET A 24 -6.02 7.15 17.52
N LEU A 25 -5.47 7.25 16.31
CA LEU A 25 -4.81 6.19 15.58
C LEU A 25 -3.88 5.34 16.44
N ALA A 26 -3.95 4.05 16.18
CA ALA A 26 -2.82 3.15 16.31
C ALA A 26 -2.15 3.03 14.89
N GLY A 27 -0.90 2.55 14.72
CA GLY A 27 -0.41 2.01 13.39
C GLY A 27 -0.25 0.36 13.08
N PRO A 28 1.20 0.49 12.81
CA PRO A 28 2.19 0.08 11.66
C PRO A 28 2.43 -1.36 10.93
N GLY A 29 2.25 -2.60 11.50
CA GLY A 29 1.39 -3.75 10.96
C GLY A 29 0.11 -4.41 11.72
N ARG A 30 -1.05 -3.75 12.06
CA ARG A 30 -2.43 -4.17 12.57
C ARG A 30 -3.37 -3.00 13.14
N PHE A 31 -3.92 -2.02 12.37
CA PHE A 31 -4.58 -0.79 12.96
C PHE A 31 -6.06 -0.69 12.67
N SER A 32 -6.66 0.34 13.25
CA SER A 32 -7.97 0.81 12.90
C SER A 32 -7.88 2.29 12.50
N PHE A 33 -8.24 2.60 11.26
CA PHE A 33 -8.72 3.93 10.90
C PHE A 33 -10.14 4.05 11.43
N TYR A 34 -10.27 4.32 12.73
CA TYR A 34 -11.57 4.58 13.33
C TYR A 34 -12.11 5.90 12.79
N SER A 35 -13.32 5.84 12.22
CA SER A 35 -14.02 7.04 11.75
C SER A 35 -14.35 7.96 12.93
N ASN A 36 -14.32 9.27 12.69
CA ASN A 36 -14.90 10.25 13.62
C ASN A 36 -16.43 10.06 13.79
N THR A 37 -17.07 9.31 12.89
CA THR A 37 -18.48 8.95 12.96
C THR A 37 -18.67 7.69 13.78
N LEU A 38 -19.08 7.85 15.04
CA LEU A 38 -19.70 6.78 15.82
C LEU A 38 -21.00 6.33 15.15
N LEU A 39 -21.38 5.05 15.29
CA LEU A 39 -22.71 4.60 14.89
C LEU A 39 -23.75 5.28 15.81
N PRO A 40 -24.73 6.02 15.28
CA PRO A 40 -25.72 6.69 16.10
C PRO A 40 -26.58 5.66 16.83
N THR A 41 -26.75 5.85 18.13
CA THR A 41 -27.69 5.07 18.94
C THR A 41 -29.11 5.62 18.78
N PHE A 42 -30.12 4.90 19.29
CA PHE A 42 -31.48 5.44 19.36
C PHE A 42 -31.58 6.69 20.27
N GLU A 43 -30.59 6.95 21.12
CA GLU A 43 -30.51 8.12 22.02
C GLU A 43 -29.90 9.35 21.32
N ASP A 44 -29.13 9.16 20.24
CA ASP A 44 -28.53 10.25 19.44
C ASP A 44 -29.53 11.03 18.57
N GLY A 45 -30.80 10.60 18.52
CA GLY A 45 -31.86 11.12 17.63
C GLY A 45 -32.27 12.58 17.80
N THR A 46 -31.53 13.36 18.61
CA THR A 46 -31.66 14.83 18.74
C THR A 46 -30.67 15.60 17.87
N LYS A 47 -29.60 14.97 17.36
CA LYS A 47 -28.67 15.59 16.42
C LYS A 47 -29.31 15.62 15.02
N PRO A 48 -29.48 16.78 14.38
CA PRO A 48 -29.95 16.81 13.00
C PRO A 48 -28.93 16.11 12.10
N SER A 49 -29.41 15.26 11.18
CA SER A 49 -28.55 14.70 10.13
C SER A 49 -27.85 15.84 9.38
N PRO A 50 -26.56 15.69 9.02
CA PRO A 50 -25.89 16.66 8.17
C PRO A 50 -26.70 16.83 6.87
N PRO A 51 -26.82 18.06 6.33
CA PRO A 51 -27.55 18.26 5.09
C PRO A 51 -26.98 17.36 3.99
N PRO A 52 -27.82 16.76 3.13
CA PRO A 52 -27.32 15.97 2.02
C PRO A 52 -26.40 16.86 1.17
N LYS A 53 -25.19 16.35 0.87
CA LYS A 53 -24.31 17.02 -0.10
C LYS A 53 -25.08 17.23 -1.39
N GLU A 54 -24.91 18.39 -2.02
CA GLU A 54 -25.44 18.61 -3.36
C GLU A 54 -24.76 17.63 -4.32
N VAL A 55 -25.55 16.74 -4.93
CA VAL A 55 -25.10 15.75 -5.90
C VAL A 55 -25.54 16.19 -7.29
N MET A 56 -24.62 16.16 -8.25
CA MET A 56 -24.91 16.39 -9.66
C MET A 56 -26.05 15.46 -10.12
N SER A 57 -27.10 16.02 -10.75
CA SER A 57 -28.24 15.19 -11.18
C SER A 57 -27.80 14.12 -12.19
N LYS A 58 -28.46 12.96 -12.19
CA LYS A 58 -28.15 11.87 -13.12
C LYS A 58 -28.27 12.33 -14.59
N GLU A 59 -29.19 13.24 -14.87
CA GLU A 59 -29.40 13.81 -16.21
C GLU A 59 -28.24 14.74 -16.59
N THR A 60 -27.86 15.66 -15.72
CA THR A 60 -26.68 16.55 -15.87
C THR A 60 -25.41 15.74 -16.08
N PHE A 61 -25.15 14.72 -15.25
CA PHE A 61 -23.99 13.86 -15.37
C PHE A 61 -23.93 13.15 -16.74
N LEU A 62 -25.05 12.59 -17.21
CA LEU A 62 -25.11 11.89 -18.48
C LEU A 62 -24.87 12.84 -19.69
N LEU A 63 -25.44 14.04 -19.64
CA LEU A 63 -25.35 15.03 -20.72
C LEU A 63 -23.98 15.73 -20.78
N GLU A 64 -23.42 16.13 -19.64
CA GLU A 64 -22.24 17.01 -19.58
C GLU A 64 -20.93 16.26 -19.34
N VAL A 65 -20.95 15.21 -18.50
CA VAL A 65 -19.74 14.50 -18.05
C VAL A 65 -19.54 13.19 -18.81
N ALA A 66 -20.52 12.29 -18.79
CA ALA A 66 -20.42 10.97 -19.42
C ALA A 66 -20.28 11.05 -20.96
N SER A 67 -20.92 12.06 -21.56
CA SER A 67 -20.86 12.30 -23.01
C SER A 67 -19.54 12.94 -23.48
N ASN A 68 -18.72 13.48 -22.57
CA ASN A 68 -17.47 14.16 -22.94
C ASN A 68 -16.37 13.14 -23.32
N LEU A 69 -16.19 12.93 -24.63
CA LEU A 69 -15.22 11.98 -25.17
C LEU A 69 -13.76 12.33 -24.81
N SER A 70 -13.39 13.62 -24.87
CA SER A 70 -12.02 14.06 -24.55
C SER A 70 -11.68 13.81 -23.09
N LEU A 71 -12.64 14.01 -22.17
CA LEU A 71 -12.49 13.69 -20.77
C LEU A 71 -12.33 12.17 -20.57
N LYS A 72 -13.22 11.35 -21.16
CA LYS A 72 -13.12 9.88 -21.09
C LYS A 72 -11.77 9.36 -21.59
N GLN A 73 -11.25 9.90 -22.69
CA GLN A 73 -9.96 9.49 -23.27
C GLN A 73 -8.77 9.90 -22.38
N HIS A 74 -8.78 11.10 -21.81
CA HIS A 74 -7.78 11.53 -20.80
C HIS A 74 -7.82 10.64 -19.55
N LEU A 75 -9.00 10.39 -18.98
CA LEU A 75 -9.16 9.56 -17.79
C LEU A 75 -8.75 8.10 -18.02
N LYS A 76 -9.04 7.56 -19.20
CA LYS A 76 -8.60 6.23 -19.66
C LYS A 76 -7.07 6.10 -19.70
N ALA A 77 -6.37 7.07 -20.29
CA ALA A 77 -4.90 7.10 -20.30
C ALA A 77 -4.33 7.23 -18.88
N HIS A 78 -4.81 8.23 -18.11
CA HIS A 78 -4.37 8.46 -16.74
C HIS A 78 -4.55 7.23 -15.83
N PHE A 79 -5.64 6.47 -15.99
CA PHE A 79 -5.83 5.20 -15.28
C PHE A 79 -4.79 4.15 -15.68
N LEU A 80 -4.54 3.98 -16.98
CA LEU A 80 -3.57 3.01 -17.51
C LEU A 80 -2.13 3.34 -17.13
N ASP A 81 -1.77 4.62 -16.97
CA ASP A 81 -0.41 5.05 -16.68
C ASP A 81 -0.11 5.17 -15.17
N ASN A 82 -1.12 5.51 -14.36
CA ASN A 82 -0.92 5.91 -12.96
C ASN A 82 -1.66 5.03 -11.93
N ILE A 83 -2.56 4.12 -12.35
CA ILE A 83 -3.31 3.24 -11.43
C ILE A 83 -3.10 1.77 -11.83
N ASN A 84 -3.50 1.39 -13.05
CA ASN A 84 -3.45 0.00 -13.51
C ASN A 84 -2.05 -0.67 -13.45
N PRO A 85 -0.89 0.03 -13.58
CA PRO A 85 0.42 -0.62 -13.52
C PRO A 85 0.75 -1.25 -12.16
N TYR A 86 0.11 -0.78 -11.09
CA TYR A 86 0.35 -1.26 -9.72
C TYR A 86 -0.71 -2.24 -9.21
N TYR A 87 -1.93 -2.17 -9.75
CA TYR A 87 -3.08 -2.96 -9.28
C TYR A 87 -3.56 -4.01 -10.27
N LYS A 88 -3.23 -3.85 -11.57
CA LYS A 88 -3.68 -4.68 -12.70
C LYS A 88 -5.18 -5.00 -12.63
N PHE A 89 -6.02 -4.04 -12.21
CA PHE A 89 -7.46 -4.23 -12.01
C PHE A 89 -8.18 -4.75 -13.27
N ILE A 90 -7.67 -4.37 -14.45
CA ILE A 90 -8.21 -4.78 -15.75
C ILE A 90 -7.08 -5.07 -16.74
N ASP A 91 -7.37 -5.93 -17.72
CA ASP A 91 -6.60 -5.99 -18.97
C ASP A 91 -6.95 -4.77 -19.85
N PRO A 92 -5.97 -4.05 -20.43
CA PRO A 92 -6.23 -2.88 -21.29
C PRO A 92 -7.20 -3.13 -22.45
N MET A 93 -7.33 -4.37 -22.95
CA MET A 93 -8.28 -4.70 -24.03
C MET A 93 -9.75 -4.45 -23.64
N TRP A 94 -10.11 -4.52 -22.35
CA TRP A 94 -11.46 -4.18 -21.89
C TRP A 94 -11.82 -2.70 -22.08
N LEU A 95 -10.83 -1.83 -22.30
CA LEU A 95 -11.03 -0.40 -22.56
C LEU A 95 -11.30 -0.09 -24.03
N ASN A 96 -11.32 -1.08 -24.92
CA ASN A 96 -11.67 -0.84 -26.32
C ASN A 96 -13.12 -0.34 -26.52
N PHE A 97 -14.00 -0.56 -25.52
CA PHE A 97 -15.41 -0.14 -25.54
C PHE A 97 -15.75 0.97 -24.54
N SER A 98 -14.76 1.56 -23.85
CA SER A 98 -14.95 2.64 -22.86
C SER A 98 -15.57 3.90 -23.46
N ASP A 99 -15.27 4.18 -24.72
CA ASP A 99 -15.64 5.43 -25.39
C ASP A 99 -17.16 5.45 -25.67
N LEU A 100 -17.80 4.26 -25.75
CA LEU A 100 -19.25 4.07 -25.87
C LEU A 100 -20.02 4.38 -24.57
N PHE A 101 -19.35 4.52 -23.42
CA PHE A 101 -19.99 4.88 -22.16
C PHE A 101 -20.76 6.20 -22.30
N PRO A 102 -22.03 6.30 -21.87
CA PRO A 102 -22.78 5.38 -20.99
C PRO A 102 -23.68 4.35 -21.71
N HIS A 103 -23.51 4.13 -23.02
CA HIS A 103 -24.42 3.31 -23.83
C HIS A 103 -24.09 1.80 -23.88
N ASN A 104 -23.13 1.32 -23.09
CA ASN A 104 -22.85 -0.11 -22.90
C ASN A 104 -23.96 -0.79 -22.07
N ASP A 105 -23.84 -2.09 -21.84
CA ASP A 105 -24.62 -2.81 -20.81
C ASP A 105 -24.31 -2.30 -19.38
N THR A 106 -25.17 -2.62 -18.43
CA THR A 106 -25.09 -2.16 -17.04
C THR A 106 -23.79 -2.56 -16.33
N ALA A 107 -23.22 -3.73 -16.63
CA ALA A 107 -21.97 -4.19 -16.00
C ALA A 107 -20.76 -3.41 -16.52
N LEU A 108 -20.70 -3.11 -17.82
CA LEU A 108 -19.69 -2.21 -18.39
C LEU A 108 -19.91 -0.74 -17.98
N GLN A 109 -21.17 -0.28 -17.88
CA GLN A 109 -21.46 1.05 -17.31
C GLN A 109 -20.89 1.18 -15.90
N PHE A 110 -21.10 0.17 -15.05
CA PHE A 110 -20.55 0.14 -13.69
C PHE A 110 -19.01 0.13 -13.68
N LEU A 111 -18.38 -0.76 -14.45
CA LEU A 111 -16.91 -0.86 -14.55
C LEU A 111 -16.29 0.47 -15.00
N TYR A 112 -16.79 1.07 -16.09
CA TYR A 112 -16.22 2.32 -16.62
C TYR A 112 -16.49 3.50 -15.69
N SER A 113 -17.63 3.55 -14.99
CA SER A 113 -17.89 4.59 -14.00
C SER A 113 -16.92 4.51 -12.81
N ALA A 114 -16.67 3.30 -12.29
CA ALA A 114 -15.68 3.07 -11.24
C ALA A 114 -14.27 3.49 -11.68
N LEU A 115 -13.88 3.13 -12.91
CA LEU A 115 -12.60 3.50 -13.50
C LEU A 115 -12.44 5.01 -13.69
N PHE A 116 -13.45 5.67 -14.25
CA PHE A 116 -13.40 7.12 -14.48
C PHE A 116 -13.45 7.90 -13.15
N ALA A 117 -14.13 7.42 -12.11
CA ALA A 117 -14.05 7.98 -10.77
C ALA A 117 -12.64 7.89 -10.16
N ALA A 118 -12.01 6.72 -10.26
CA ALA A 118 -10.65 6.47 -9.78
C ALA A 118 -9.60 7.32 -10.51
N ALA A 119 -9.74 7.41 -11.83
CA ALA A 119 -8.91 8.26 -12.67
C ALA A 119 -9.10 9.74 -12.35
N ALA A 120 -10.35 10.23 -12.28
CA ALA A 120 -10.65 11.63 -12.06
C ALA A 120 -10.16 12.12 -10.70
N TYR A 121 -10.30 11.29 -9.66
CA TYR A 121 -9.83 11.60 -8.30
C TYR A 121 -8.31 11.83 -8.22
N SER A 122 -7.52 11.30 -9.16
CA SER A 122 -6.04 11.47 -9.18
C SER A 122 -5.52 12.25 -10.40
N SER A 123 -6.42 12.75 -11.25
CA SER A 123 -6.09 13.45 -12.50
C SER A 123 -5.87 14.94 -12.26
N PRO A 124 -4.80 15.56 -12.81
CA PRO A 124 -4.61 17.01 -12.74
C PRO A 124 -5.58 17.81 -13.64
N VAL A 125 -6.41 17.13 -14.44
CA VAL A 125 -7.34 17.74 -15.42
C VAL A 125 -8.81 17.64 -14.97
N ALA A 126 -9.14 16.74 -14.05
CA ALA A 126 -10.51 16.54 -13.57
C ALA A 126 -10.69 17.11 -12.16
N THR A 127 -11.87 17.64 -11.88
CA THR A 127 -12.20 18.18 -10.55
C THR A 127 -12.70 17.08 -9.61
N ARG A 128 -12.79 17.38 -8.31
CA ARG A 128 -13.30 16.43 -7.31
C ARG A 128 -14.79 16.12 -7.55
N GLU A 129 -15.55 17.09 -8.04
CA GLU A 129 -16.98 16.97 -8.36
C GLU A 129 -17.22 16.03 -9.54
N ILE A 130 -16.32 16.02 -10.54
CA ILE A 130 -16.35 15.04 -11.64
C ILE A 130 -16.09 13.62 -11.10
N ALA A 131 -15.11 13.47 -10.21
CA ALA A 131 -14.79 12.18 -9.60
C ALA A 131 -15.93 11.64 -8.72
N ASP A 132 -16.53 12.51 -7.88
CA ASP A 132 -17.68 12.18 -7.04
C ASP A 132 -18.93 11.87 -7.88
N ALA A 133 -19.16 12.56 -9.00
CA ALA A 133 -20.29 12.26 -9.90
C ALA A 133 -20.16 10.87 -10.57
N PHE A 134 -18.97 10.52 -11.09
CA PHE A 134 -18.71 9.16 -11.59
C PHE A 134 -18.84 8.11 -10.47
N MET A 135 -18.36 8.41 -9.26
CA MET A 135 -18.46 7.51 -8.10
C MET A 135 -19.92 7.29 -7.69
N THR A 136 -20.73 8.34 -7.54
CA THR A 136 -22.15 8.20 -7.17
C THR A 136 -22.95 7.46 -8.24
N TYR A 137 -22.66 7.67 -9.53
CA TYR A 137 -23.27 6.87 -10.59
C TYR A 137 -22.85 5.39 -10.49
N ALA A 138 -21.56 5.10 -10.22
CA ALA A 138 -21.08 3.74 -10.00
C ALA A 138 -21.76 3.07 -8.78
N GLU A 139 -21.78 3.75 -7.62
CA GLU A 139 -22.45 3.28 -6.39
C GLU A 139 -23.92 2.94 -6.65
N GLY A 140 -24.62 3.76 -7.43
CA GLY A 140 -26.02 3.56 -7.82
C GLY A 140 -26.27 2.31 -8.69
N LEU A 141 -25.24 1.76 -9.34
CA LEU A 141 -25.33 0.52 -10.12
C LEU A 141 -24.91 -0.74 -9.33
N VAL A 142 -24.19 -0.60 -8.20
CA VAL A 142 -23.59 -1.72 -7.46
C VAL A 142 -24.59 -2.80 -7.10
N GLN A 143 -25.74 -2.43 -6.50
CA GLN A 143 -26.70 -3.42 -6.01
C GLN A 143 -27.34 -4.21 -7.15
N GLN A 144 -27.68 -3.54 -8.26
CA GLN A 144 -28.22 -4.20 -9.44
C GLN A 144 -27.19 -5.15 -10.05
N CYS A 145 -25.97 -4.64 -10.33
CA CYS A 145 -24.91 -5.42 -10.95
C CYS A 145 -24.52 -6.66 -10.13
N TYR A 146 -24.42 -6.53 -8.81
CA TYR A 146 -24.05 -7.65 -7.94
C TYR A 146 -25.10 -8.77 -7.89
N LEU A 147 -26.39 -8.43 -8.01
CA LEU A 147 -27.49 -9.39 -7.95
C LEU A 147 -27.83 -9.98 -9.33
N GLU A 148 -27.64 -9.23 -10.41
CA GLU A 148 -28.06 -9.62 -11.77
C GLU A 148 -26.91 -10.10 -12.66
N HIS A 149 -25.64 -9.77 -12.36
CA HIS A 149 -24.51 -9.94 -13.28
C HIS A 149 -23.28 -10.58 -12.62
N LEU A 150 -23.24 -11.92 -12.59
CA LEU A 150 -22.09 -12.70 -12.12
C LEU A 150 -20.94 -12.75 -13.15
N CYS A 151 -20.28 -11.62 -13.40
CA CYS A 151 -19.24 -11.50 -14.45
C CYS A 151 -18.01 -10.68 -14.02
N LEU A 152 -16.89 -10.83 -14.77
CA LEU A 152 -15.62 -10.17 -14.46
C LEU A 152 -15.71 -8.63 -14.39
N PRO A 153 -16.42 -7.91 -15.29
CA PRO A 153 -16.58 -6.45 -15.18
C PRO A 153 -17.17 -5.98 -13.85
N VAL A 154 -18.13 -6.71 -13.27
CA VAL A 154 -18.69 -6.37 -11.96
C VAL A 154 -17.68 -6.62 -10.84
N LEU A 155 -16.94 -7.72 -10.88
CA LEU A 155 -15.86 -7.96 -9.92
C LEU A 155 -14.77 -6.88 -9.99
N GLN A 156 -14.40 -6.47 -11.20
CA GLN A 156 -13.39 -5.44 -11.46
C GLN A 156 -13.87 -4.04 -11.04
N GLY A 157 -15.14 -3.70 -11.30
CA GLY A 157 -15.76 -2.47 -10.79
C GLY A 157 -15.82 -2.43 -9.26
N LEU A 158 -16.21 -3.55 -8.61
CA LEU A 158 -16.21 -3.69 -7.15
C LEU A 158 -14.81 -3.51 -6.54
N MET A 159 -13.77 -4.09 -7.15
CA MET A 159 -12.38 -3.86 -6.73
C MET A 159 -11.98 -2.39 -6.78
N ILE A 160 -12.30 -1.70 -7.88
CA ILE A 160 -11.90 -0.29 -8.10
C ILE A 160 -12.60 0.64 -7.10
N ILE A 161 -13.92 0.48 -6.88
CA ILE A 161 -14.61 1.31 -5.88
C ILE A 161 -14.19 0.95 -4.45
N ALA A 162 -13.97 -0.33 -4.13
CA ALA A 162 -13.47 -0.74 -2.81
C ALA A 162 -12.10 -0.12 -2.52
N TRP A 163 -11.19 -0.17 -3.49
CA TRP A 163 -9.89 0.50 -3.45
C TRP A 163 -10.03 2.00 -3.18
N GLN A 164 -10.82 2.73 -3.98
CA GLN A 164 -10.97 4.18 -3.84
C GLN A 164 -11.54 4.56 -2.48
N LYS A 165 -12.52 3.79 -1.98
CA LYS A 165 -13.11 3.98 -0.64
C LYS A 165 -12.13 3.68 0.49
N HIS A 166 -11.29 2.65 0.36
CA HIS A 166 -10.17 2.38 1.28
C HIS A 166 -9.02 3.40 1.20
N VAL A 167 -8.99 4.26 0.18
CA VAL A 167 -8.06 5.40 0.05
C VAL A 167 -8.65 6.67 0.67
N MET A 168 -9.93 6.95 0.41
CA MET A 168 -10.69 8.07 1.00
C MET A 168 -11.10 7.86 2.48
N LEU A 169 -10.68 6.75 3.10
CA LEU A 169 -11.04 6.32 4.45
C LEU A 169 -12.55 6.16 4.72
N ASP A 170 -13.37 6.03 3.67
CA ASP A 170 -14.79 5.64 3.74
C ASP A 170 -14.89 4.14 4.07
N ALA A 171 -14.62 3.82 5.35
CA ALA A 171 -14.46 2.46 5.82
C ALA A 171 -15.72 1.62 5.61
N ALA A 172 -16.91 2.19 5.82
CA ALA A 172 -18.16 1.45 5.68
C ALA A 172 -18.38 0.97 4.23
N LYS A 173 -18.25 1.86 3.24
CA LYS A 173 -18.40 1.49 1.83
C LYS A 173 -17.22 0.67 1.32
N GLY A 174 -16.00 0.98 1.75
CA GLY A 174 -14.81 0.21 1.39
C GLY A 174 -14.93 -1.26 1.76
N HIS A 175 -15.28 -1.57 3.00
CA HIS A 175 -15.53 -2.95 3.43
C HIS A 175 -16.70 -3.59 2.67
N LEU A 176 -17.83 -2.88 2.52
CA LEU A 176 -19.00 -3.40 1.79
C LEU A 176 -18.61 -3.88 0.39
N TYR A 177 -18.00 -3.01 -0.42
CA TYR A 177 -17.63 -3.34 -1.79
C TYR A 177 -16.48 -4.36 -1.88
N HIS A 178 -15.55 -4.36 -0.91
CA HIS A 178 -14.48 -5.35 -0.84
C HIS A 178 -15.01 -6.76 -0.50
N TYR A 179 -15.90 -6.88 0.49
CA TYR A 179 -16.54 -8.17 0.80
C TYR A 179 -17.51 -8.63 -0.29
N MET A 180 -18.15 -7.72 -1.03
CA MET A 180 -18.91 -8.07 -2.25
C MET A 180 -17.97 -8.60 -3.35
N ALA A 181 -16.81 -7.97 -3.58
CA ALA A 181 -15.81 -8.49 -4.52
C ALA A 181 -15.35 -9.91 -4.13
N ILE A 182 -15.05 -10.13 -2.85
CA ILE A 182 -14.66 -11.46 -2.34
C ILE A 182 -15.82 -12.46 -2.45
N GLY A 183 -17.05 -12.08 -2.12
CA GLY A 183 -18.25 -12.90 -2.30
C GLY A 183 -18.42 -13.37 -3.75
N LEU A 184 -18.40 -12.44 -4.70
CA LEU A 184 -18.48 -12.72 -6.14
C LEU A 184 -17.29 -13.55 -6.65
N SER A 185 -16.09 -13.36 -6.09
CA SER A 185 -14.88 -14.05 -6.54
C SER A 185 -14.92 -15.58 -6.36
N ASN A 186 -15.80 -16.12 -5.50
CA ASN A 186 -16.07 -17.56 -5.43
C ASN A 186 -16.57 -18.14 -6.77
N HIS A 187 -17.13 -17.30 -7.66
CA HIS A 187 -17.58 -17.70 -8.99
C HIS A 187 -16.46 -17.74 -10.04
N LEU A 188 -15.23 -17.33 -9.71
CA LEU A 188 -14.09 -17.36 -10.64
C LEU A 188 -13.75 -18.79 -11.14
N LYS A 189 -13.98 -19.82 -10.32
CA LYS A 189 -13.78 -21.24 -10.70
C LYS A 189 -12.43 -21.50 -11.39
N ILE A 190 -11.34 -20.97 -10.83
CA ILE A 190 -9.99 -21.17 -11.36
C ILE A 190 -9.70 -22.67 -11.45
N ARG A 191 -9.28 -23.11 -12.64
CA ARG A 191 -8.92 -24.49 -12.93
C ARG A 191 -7.41 -24.58 -13.06
N ASP A 192 -6.82 -25.61 -12.44
CA ASP A 192 -5.44 -25.98 -12.77
C ASP A 192 -5.43 -26.63 -14.16
N LEU A 193 -4.88 -25.91 -15.13
CA LEU A 193 -4.80 -26.29 -16.54
C LEU A 193 -3.40 -25.97 -17.08
N PRO A 194 -2.83 -26.82 -17.97
CA PRO A 194 -1.62 -26.52 -18.72
C PRO A 194 -1.74 -25.17 -19.46
N ALA A 195 -0.63 -24.43 -19.57
CA ALA A 195 -0.63 -23.08 -20.16
C ALA A 195 -1.21 -23.04 -21.59
N GLN A 196 -1.03 -24.12 -22.35
CA GLN A 196 -1.52 -24.29 -23.73
C GLN A 196 -3.03 -24.54 -23.82
N GLU A 197 -3.69 -24.94 -22.73
CA GLU A 197 -5.12 -25.28 -22.67
C GLU A 197 -5.98 -24.15 -22.07
N ARG A 198 -5.35 -23.10 -21.52
CA ARG A 198 -6.04 -21.96 -20.90
C ARG A 198 -6.71 -21.10 -21.96
N THR A 199 -8.01 -20.86 -21.80
CA THR A 199 -8.73 -19.89 -22.65
C THR A 199 -8.41 -18.44 -22.22
N VAL A 200 -8.76 -17.46 -23.07
CA VAL A 200 -8.71 -16.04 -22.72
C VAL A 200 -9.51 -15.74 -21.44
N ASN A 201 -10.61 -16.47 -21.21
CA ASN A 201 -11.42 -16.33 -20.00
C ASN A 201 -10.71 -16.89 -18.76
N ASP A 202 -10.00 -18.03 -18.86
CA ASP A 202 -9.19 -18.57 -17.76
C ASP A 202 -8.05 -17.59 -17.40
N VAL A 203 -7.38 -17.04 -18.41
CA VAL A 203 -6.34 -15.99 -18.24
C VAL A 203 -6.90 -14.75 -17.54
N ALA A 204 -8.03 -14.20 -18.03
CA ALA A 204 -8.66 -13.03 -17.42
C ALA A 204 -9.13 -13.29 -15.97
N THR A 205 -9.57 -14.53 -15.69
CA THR A 205 -9.99 -14.99 -14.37
C THR A 205 -8.81 -15.06 -13.39
N ILE A 206 -7.70 -15.70 -13.77
CA ILE A 206 -6.48 -15.79 -12.95
C ILE A 206 -5.89 -14.40 -12.70
N ARG A 207 -5.84 -13.53 -13.72
CA ARG A 207 -5.40 -12.13 -13.55
C ARG A 207 -6.27 -11.38 -12.56
N THR A 208 -7.60 -11.45 -12.70
CA THR A 208 -8.56 -10.78 -11.79
C THR A 208 -8.46 -11.28 -10.35
N PHE A 209 -8.18 -12.58 -10.14
CA PHE A 209 -7.86 -13.13 -8.82
C PHE A 209 -6.64 -12.46 -8.20
N TRP A 210 -5.53 -12.30 -8.94
CA TRP A 210 -4.33 -11.68 -8.38
C TRP A 210 -4.53 -10.20 -8.06
N SER A 211 -5.31 -9.48 -8.85
CA SER A 211 -5.71 -8.08 -8.57
C SER A 211 -6.52 -7.97 -7.28
N LEU A 212 -7.44 -8.92 -7.04
CA LEU A 212 -8.22 -9.00 -5.80
C LEU A 212 -7.37 -9.43 -4.60
N PHE A 213 -6.48 -10.40 -4.79
CA PHE A 213 -5.51 -10.84 -3.79
C PHE A 213 -4.61 -9.68 -3.35
N PHE A 214 -4.05 -8.94 -4.31
CA PHE A 214 -3.24 -7.77 -4.02
C PHE A 214 -4.05 -6.71 -3.26
N LEU A 215 -5.28 -6.41 -3.71
CA LEU A 215 -6.18 -5.48 -3.01
C LEU A 215 -6.46 -5.88 -1.56
N ASP A 216 -6.73 -7.16 -1.28
CA ASP A 216 -6.96 -7.68 0.07
C ASP A 216 -5.67 -7.56 0.92
N ARG A 217 -4.51 -7.95 0.37
CA ARG A 217 -3.22 -7.91 1.09
C ARG A 217 -2.66 -6.50 1.33
N ILE A 218 -3.03 -5.49 0.53
CA ILE A 218 -2.67 -4.08 0.82
C ILE A 218 -3.69 -3.38 1.74
N SER A 219 -4.95 -3.84 1.75
CA SER A 219 -6.03 -3.17 2.50
C SER A 219 -6.16 -3.71 3.93
N THR A 220 -6.07 -5.02 4.15
CA THR A 220 -6.23 -5.61 5.49
C THR A 220 -5.17 -5.21 6.53
N PRO A 221 -3.89 -4.92 6.18
CA PRO A 221 -2.94 -4.34 7.14
C PRO A 221 -3.35 -2.96 7.69
N LYS A 222 -4.24 -2.23 6.99
CA LYS A 222 -4.84 -0.97 7.45
C LYS A 222 -5.94 -1.18 8.50
N LEU A 223 -6.44 -2.41 8.65
CA LEU A 223 -7.71 -2.74 9.28
C LEU A 223 -7.57 -3.64 10.52
N GLY A 224 -6.37 -4.17 10.78
CA GLY A 224 -6.10 -5.03 11.95
C GLY A 224 -6.75 -6.42 11.89
N ALA A 225 -7.58 -6.64 10.87
CA ALA A 225 -8.27 -7.88 10.55
C ALA A 225 -7.34 -8.87 9.84
N SER A 226 -7.64 -10.17 10.00
CA SER A 226 -7.12 -11.23 9.14
C SER A 226 -7.54 -11.00 7.69
N THR A 227 -6.79 -11.55 6.73
CA THR A 227 -7.16 -11.45 5.30
C THR A 227 -8.51 -12.09 5.01
N ALA A 228 -9.32 -11.39 4.22
CA ALA A 228 -10.68 -11.79 3.92
C ALA A 228 -10.75 -12.88 2.83
N ILE A 229 -9.69 -13.03 2.02
CA ILE A 229 -9.48 -14.17 1.13
C ILE A 229 -8.85 -15.33 1.92
N PRO A 230 -9.56 -16.46 2.12
CA PRO A 230 -9.08 -17.61 2.90
C PRO A 230 -8.31 -18.64 2.04
N TRP A 231 -8.22 -18.42 0.73
CA TRP A 231 -7.60 -19.34 -0.21
C TRP A 231 -6.08 -19.35 -0.08
N ASP A 232 -5.47 -20.52 -0.28
CA ASP A 232 -4.02 -20.67 -0.36
C ASP A 232 -3.52 -20.31 -1.77
N PRO A 233 -2.85 -19.16 -1.96
CA PRO A 233 -2.41 -18.69 -3.28
C PRO A 233 -1.30 -19.55 -3.89
N ASP A 234 -0.63 -20.39 -3.10
CA ASP A 234 0.45 -21.27 -3.58
C ASP A 234 -0.09 -22.37 -4.54
N ASN A 235 -1.42 -22.57 -4.60
CA ASN A 235 -2.10 -23.49 -5.52
C ASN A 235 -2.71 -22.79 -6.76
N ILE A 236 -2.45 -21.50 -6.95
CA ILE A 236 -2.96 -20.72 -8.08
C ILE A 236 -1.82 -20.39 -9.03
N THR A 237 -2.06 -20.56 -10.34
CA THR A 237 -1.12 -20.17 -11.40
C THR A 237 -0.65 -18.72 -11.18
N PRO A 238 0.67 -18.45 -11.08
CA PRO A 238 1.22 -17.10 -10.92
C PRO A 238 0.70 -16.11 -11.96
N TYR A 239 0.69 -14.81 -11.63
CA TYR A 239 0.22 -13.79 -12.57
C TYR A 239 1.08 -13.76 -13.83
N ILE A 240 2.40 -13.88 -13.66
CA ILE A 240 3.38 -13.82 -14.75
C ILE A 240 3.20 -14.97 -15.76
N ASP A 241 2.78 -16.15 -15.31
CA ASP A 241 2.49 -17.33 -16.14
C ASP A 241 1.19 -17.19 -16.97
N THR A 242 0.48 -16.07 -16.82
CA THR A 242 -0.64 -15.68 -17.69
C THR A 242 -0.23 -14.72 -18.80
N VAL A 243 1.01 -14.22 -18.82
CA VAL A 243 1.52 -13.23 -19.78
C VAL A 243 2.43 -13.93 -20.79
N SER A 244 2.19 -13.71 -22.08
CA SER A 244 3.06 -14.23 -23.15
C SER A 244 4.49 -13.72 -22.94
N PRO A 245 5.55 -14.56 -23.00
CA PRO A 245 6.92 -14.15 -22.65
C PRO A 245 7.44 -12.91 -23.39
N GLU A 246 7.04 -12.73 -24.64
CA GLU A 246 7.36 -11.58 -25.51
C GLU A 246 6.71 -10.26 -25.05
N LEU A 247 5.64 -10.33 -24.25
CA LEU A 247 4.85 -9.21 -23.74
C LEU A 247 5.07 -8.95 -22.24
N VAL A 248 6.07 -9.58 -21.62
CA VAL A 248 6.39 -9.39 -20.20
C VAL A 248 7.09 -8.04 -19.97
N ASP A 249 6.29 -7.03 -19.64
CA ASP A 249 6.76 -5.71 -19.23
C ASP A 249 7.22 -5.65 -17.75
N VAL A 250 7.85 -4.53 -17.37
CA VAL A 250 8.39 -4.29 -16.02
C VAL A 250 7.28 -4.17 -14.96
N SER A 251 6.08 -3.73 -15.35
CA SER A 251 4.92 -3.58 -14.47
C SER A 251 4.26 -4.94 -14.16
N ALA A 252 4.18 -5.87 -15.12
CA ALA A 252 3.73 -7.24 -14.92
C ALA A 252 4.66 -8.02 -13.99
N LEU A 253 5.98 -7.85 -14.17
CA LEU A 253 6.99 -8.37 -13.24
C LEU A 253 6.83 -7.78 -11.85
N SER A 254 6.73 -6.46 -11.73
CA SER A 254 6.56 -5.76 -10.45
C SER A 254 5.34 -6.32 -9.73
N PHE A 255 4.19 -6.38 -10.42
CA PHE A 255 2.93 -6.86 -9.85
C PHE A 255 2.99 -8.31 -9.35
N ASP A 256 3.58 -9.22 -10.12
CA ASP A 256 3.74 -10.62 -9.69
C ASP A 256 4.65 -10.74 -8.45
N HIS A 257 5.80 -10.05 -8.45
CA HIS A 257 6.71 -10.04 -7.30
C HIS A 257 6.11 -9.29 -6.09
N HIS A 258 5.23 -8.31 -6.31
CA HIS A 258 4.41 -7.67 -5.27
C HIS A 258 3.45 -8.70 -4.64
N CYS A 259 2.73 -9.48 -5.44
CA CYS A 259 1.87 -10.56 -4.93
C CYS A 259 2.67 -11.59 -4.10
N GLN A 260 3.84 -12.03 -4.58
CA GLN A 260 4.73 -12.92 -3.84
C GLN A 260 5.21 -12.30 -2.51
N LEU A 261 5.64 -11.03 -2.53
CA LEU A 261 6.05 -10.28 -1.35
C LEU A 261 4.95 -10.20 -0.28
N TYR A 262 3.73 -9.89 -0.71
CA TYR A 262 2.58 -9.76 0.21
C TYR A 262 2.08 -11.11 0.74
N ASN A 263 2.22 -12.21 -0.02
CA ASN A 263 1.98 -13.57 0.47
C ASN A 263 2.94 -13.92 1.62
N ILE A 264 4.26 -13.74 1.41
CA ILE A 264 5.27 -13.95 2.47
C ILE A 264 5.00 -13.04 3.67
N GLN A 265 4.72 -11.75 3.46
CA GLN A 265 4.40 -10.84 4.57
C GLN A 265 3.24 -11.39 5.40
N GLN A 266 2.11 -11.72 4.79
CA GLN A 266 0.91 -12.13 5.51
C GLN A 266 1.15 -13.41 6.34
N ARG A 267 1.76 -14.41 5.70
CA ARG A 267 2.09 -15.73 6.26
C ARG A 267 2.85 -15.65 7.59
N TYR A 268 3.67 -14.62 7.79
CA TYR A 268 4.42 -14.40 9.03
C TYR A 268 3.79 -13.36 9.96
N ILE A 269 3.22 -12.28 9.43
CA ILE A 269 2.60 -11.20 10.22
C ILE A 269 1.40 -11.72 11.02
N ASP A 270 0.53 -12.58 10.43
CA ASP A 270 -0.60 -13.15 11.16
C ASP A 270 -0.15 -14.06 12.32
N VAL A 271 0.91 -14.84 12.12
CA VAL A 271 1.48 -15.70 13.17
C VAL A 271 2.13 -14.86 14.27
N MET A 272 2.93 -13.85 13.90
CA MET A 272 3.67 -13.00 14.84
C MET A 272 2.76 -12.06 15.66
N TYR A 273 1.62 -11.62 15.12
CA TYR A 273 0.62 -10.83 15.85
C TYR A 273 -0.59 -11.65 16.34
N SER A 274 -0.55 -12.98 16.23
CA SER A 274 -1.55 -13.83 16.89
C SER A 274 -1.52 -13.63 18.42
N PRO A 275 -2.67 -13.62 19.13
CA PRO A 275 -2.70 -13.37 20.58
C PRO A 275 -1.76 -14.28 21.39
N ASN A 276 -1.61 -15.53 20.93
CA ASN A 276 -0.82 -16.55 21.59
C ASN A 276 0.66 -16.53 21.18
N PHE A 277 1.09 -15.73 20.20
CA PHE A 277 2.50 -15.66 19.77
C PHE A 277 3.43 -15.37 20.93
N GLN A 278 3.05 -14.43 21.80
CA GLN A 278 3.83 -14.04 22.97
C GLN A 278 4.00 -15.17 23.99
N GLN A 279 3.09 -16.15 24.01
CA GLN A 279 3.11 -17.33 24.88
C GLN A 279 3.90 -18.51 24.30
N ARG A 280 4.31 -18.46 23.01
CA ARG A 280 5.10 -19.53 22.39
C ARG A 280 6.50 -19.65 23.02
N PRO A 281 7.09 -20.86 23.08
CA PRO A 281 8.50 -21.04 23.43
C PRO A 281 9.43 -20.17 22.59
N ALA A 282 10.54 -19.71 23.20
CA ALA A 282 11.54 -18.87 22.52
C ALA A 282 12.05 -19.50 21.21
N ALA A 283 12.30 -20.81 21.21
CA ALA A 283 12.74 -21.56 20.04
C ALA A 283 11.72 -21.52 18.88
N GLU A 284 10.41 -21.53 19.16
CA GLU A 284 9.39 -21.36 18.11
C GLU A 284 9.40 -19.94 17.54
N LYS A 285 9.46 -18.91 18.40
CA LYS A 285 9.51 -17.51 17.95
C LYS A 285 10.72 -17.26 17.04
N GLN A 286 11.88 -17.81 17.43
CA GLN A 286 13.11 -17.75 16.65
C GLN A 286 13.01 -18.55 15.34
N ALA A 287 12.42 -19.74 15.34
CA ALA A 287 12.22 -20.54 14.13
C ALA A 287 11.27 -19.87 13.12
N ILE A 288 10.17 -19.28 13.61
CA ILE A 288 9.21 -18.51 12.78
C ILE A 288 9.92 -17.31 12.13
N PHE A 289 10.73 -16.57 12.91
CA PHE A 289 11.52 -15.45 12.39
C PHE A 289 12.61 -15.89 11.41
N ALA A 290 13.33 -16.98 11.69
CA ALA A 290 14.33 -17.54 10.79
C ALA A 290 13.70 -17.97 9.46
N LYS A 291 12.52 -18.61 9.49
CA LYS A 291 11.79 -19.00 8.26
C LYS A 291 11.34 -17.78 7.44
N ALA A 292 10.85 -16.72 8.10
CA ALA A 292 10.51 -15.46 7.44
C ALA A 292 11.71 -14.81 6.72
N ASN A 293 12.88 -14.76 7.36
CA ASN A 293 14.11 -14.27 6.73
C ASN A 293 14.54 -15.16 5.56
N ASN A 294 14.48 -16.48 5.72
CA ASN A 294 14.86 -17.43 4.67
C ASN A 294 13.95 -17.34 3.43
N GLU A 295 12.64 -17.15 3.60
CA GLU A 295 11.72 -16.91 2.47
C GLU A 295 11.99 -15.56 1.78
N MET A 296 12.26 -14.48 2.54
CA MET A 296 12.65 -13.18 1.96
C MET A 296 14.01 -13.23 1.22
N LEU A 297 14.97 -14.01 1.70
CA LEU A 297 16.25 -14.26 1.03
C LEU A 297 16.10 -15.15 -0.21
N ALA A 298 15.22 -16.16 -0.15
CA ALA A 298 14.89 -17.01 -1.30
C ALA A 298 14.19 -16.20 -2.40
N LEU A 299 13.23 -15.33 -2.04
CA LEU A 299 12.60 -14.41 -2.98
C LEU A 299 13.63 -13.43 -3.56
N ARG A 300 14.52 -12.84 -2.74
CA ARG A 300 15.56 -11.92 -3.23
C ARG A 300 16.45 -12.53 -4.31
N LYS A 301 16.71 -13.84 -4.26
CA LYS A 301 17.46 -14.59 -5.29
C LYS A 301 16.65 -14.87 -6.57
N LYS A 302 15.31 -14.75 -6.53
CA LYS A 302 14.40 -14.98 -7.66
C LYS A 302 13.95 -13.70 -8.38
N ILE A 303 14.13 -12.51 -7.79
CA ILE A 303 13.71 -11.22 -8.38
C ILE A 303 14.30 -11.08 -9.80
N ASP A 304 13.44 -10.86 -10.79
CA ASP A 304 13.85 -10.64 -12.20
C ASP A 304 14.84 -9.48 -12.30
N ARG A 305 15.92 -9.67 -13.07
CA ARG A 305 16.97 -8.65 -13.27
C ARG A 305 16.44 -7.32 -13.82
N ARG A 306 15.31 -7.34 -14.55
CA ARG A 306 14.61 -6.16 -15.08
C ARG A 306 13.93 -5.30 -13.99
N LEU A 307 13.79 -5.79 -12.76
CA LEU A 307 13.33 -5.01 -11.61
C LEU A 307 14.47 -4.27 -10.88
N TYR A 308 15.73 -4.55 -11.18
CA TYR A 308 16.86 -3.88 -10.52
C TYR A 308 17.10 -2.49 -11.12
N ILE A 309 17.27 -1.50 -10.24
CA ILE A 309 17.56 -0.12 -10.63
C ILE A 309 19.04 0.00 -11.02
N SER A 310 19.29 0.40 -12.26
CA SER A 310 20.62 0.79 -12.74
C SER A 310 20.98 2.20 -12.26
N ARG A 311 22.26 2.47 -12.02
CA ARG A 311 22.76 3.84 -11.79
C ARG A 311 22.76 4.69 -13.07
N ASN A 312 22.77 4.06 -14.25
CA ASN A 312 23.07 4.72 -15.52
C ASN A 312 21.82 5.05 -16.35
N VAL A 313 20.62 4.83 -15.80
CA VAL A 313 19.33 5.00 -16.49
C VAL A 313 18.31 5.51 -15.47
N LYS A 314 17.43 6.45 -15.84
CA LYS A 314 16.31 6.86 -14.95
C LYS A 314 15.48 5.60 -14.61
N PRO A 315 15.27 5.26 -13.33
CA PRO A 315 14.47 4.10 -12.98
C PRO A 315 13.01 4.30 -13.36
N ASP A 316 12.35 3.21 -13.76
CA ASP A 316 10.91 3.19 -13.92
C ASP A 316 10.25 3.29 -12.54
N ARG A 317 9.25 4.17 -12.42
CA ARG A 317 8.46 4.38 -11.21
C ARG A 317 7.92 3.08 -10.61
N VAL A 318 7.59 2.06 -11.43
CA VAL A 318 7.15 0.74 -10.90
C VAL A 318 8.29 -0.03 -10.23
N GLN A 319 9.53 0.06 -10.74
CA GLN A 319 10.71 -0.52 -10.08
C GLN A 319 10.95 0.14 -8.72
N VAL A 320 10.82 1.48 -8.65
CA VAL A 320 11.01 2.22 -7.41
C VAL A 320 9.93 1.86 -6.37
N VAL A 321 8.67 1.80 -6.80
CA VAL A 321 7.53 1.33 -5.97
C VAL A 321 7.77 -0.09 -5.47
N PHE A 322 8.27 -1.01 -6.31
CA PHE A 322 8.63 -2.36 -5.90
C PHE A 322 9.69 -2.39 -4.80
N TRP A 323 10.80 -1.67 -4.94
CA TRP A 323 11.86 -1.65 -3.92
C TRP A 323 11.43 -0.96 -2.62
N ILE A 324 10.61 0.10 -2.70
CA ILE A 324 10.02 0.72 -1.50
C ILE A 324 9.13 -0.28 -0.75
N THR A 325 8.31 -1.07 -1.46
CA THR A 325 7.52 -2.15 -0.84
C THR A 325 8.38 -3.26 -0.25
N TYR A 326 9.40 -3.74 -0.98
CA TYR A 326 10.34 -4.76 -0.49
C TYR A 326 10.97 -4.36 0.86
N HIS A 327 11.51 -3.14 0.95
CA HIS A 327 12.09 -2.62 2.18
C HIS A 327 11.04 -2.33 3.27
N SER A 328 9.83 -1.92 2.91
CA SER A 328 8.75 -1.73 3.88
C SER A 328 8.28 -3.05 4.51
N ILE A 329 8.26 -4.12 3.74
CA ILE A 329 7.92 -5.48 4.20
C ILE A 329 9.01 -6.02 5.12
N LEU A 330 10.30 -5.80 4.80
CA LEU A 330 11.40 -6.12 5.71
C LEU A 330 11.24 -5.41 7.07
N ILE A 331 11.02 -4.08 7.09
CA ILE A 331 10.75 -3.34 8.33
C ILE A 331 9.58 -3.96 9.11
N ASN A 332 8.49 -4.33 8.42
CA ASN A 332 7.30 -4.90 9.07
C ASN A 332 7.55 -6.32 9.64
N LEU A 333 8.38 -7.13 8.99
CA LEU A 333 8.78 -8.47 9.45
C LEU A 333 9.81 -8.43 10.60
N TYR A 334 10.70 -7.43 10.63
CA TYR A 334 11.62 -7.21 11.76
C TYR A 334 10.91 -6.62 12.99
N ARG A 335 9.78 -5.93 12.80
CA ARG A 335 9.10 -5.16 13.85
C ARG A 335 8.72 -5.95 15.11
N PRO A 336 8.11 -7.16 15.06
CA PRO A 336 7.79 -7.93 16.28
C PRO A 336 9.02 -8.30 17.12
N VAL A 337 10.19 -8.40 16.49
CA VAL A 337 11.45 -8.78 17.12
C VAL A 337 12.06 -7.64 17.94
N LEU A 338 11.68 -6.39 17.65
CA LEU A 338 12.22 -5.19 18.31
C LEU A 338 11.71 -4.96 19.73
N ASN A 339 10.76 -5.77 20.23
CA ASN A 339 10.19 -5.61 21.56
C ASN A 339 11.16 -6.10 22.66
N PRO A 340 11.75 -5.21 23.51
CA PRO A 340 12.70 -5.60 24.55
C PRO A 340 12.04 -6.33 25.74
N LYS A 341 10.70 -6.41 25.78
CA LYS A 341 9.96 -7.19 26.78
C LYS A 341 9.71 -8.66 26.36
N ASP A 342 10.16 -9.08 25.18
CA ASP A 342 10.10 -10.48 24.75
C ASP A 342 11.48 -11.17 24.99
N PRO A 343 11.65 -11.91 26.11
CA PRO A 343 12.94 -12.53 26.43
C PRO A 343 13.33 -13.61 25.42
N GLY A 344 12.40 -14.14 24.63
CA GLY A 344 12.72 -15.10 23.57
C GLY A 344 13.36 -14.45 22.33
N MET A 345 13.24 -13.13 22.16
CA MET A 345 13.65 -12.41 20.96
C MET A 345 14.66 -11.28 21.23
N VAL A 346 14.91 -10.92 22.49
CA VAL A 346 15.79 -9.80 22.89
C VAL A 346 17.19 -9.81 22.24
N HIS A 347 17.79 -10.99 22.06
CA HIS A 347 19.11 -11.16 21.42
C HIS A 347 19.13 -10.74 19.94
N ASN A 348 17.98 -10.77 19.26
CA ASN A 348 17.86 -10.43 17.83
C ASN A 348 17.67 -8.93 17.60
N ILE A 349 17.37 -8.13 18.63
CA ILE A 349 17.07 -6.69 18.53
C ILE A 349 18.16 -5.91 17.78
N PRO A 350 19.48 -6.07 18.07
CA PRO A 350 20.51 -5.28 17.37
C PRO A 350 20.54 -5.55 15.86
N THR A 351 20.30 -6.79 15.44
CA THR A 351 20.27 -7.18 14.02
C THR A 351 18.98 -6.71 13.35
N ALA A 352 17.83 -6.94 13.98
CA ALA A 352 16.53 -6.48 13.49
C ALA A 352 16.48 -4.94 13.36
N PHE A 353 17.15 -4.21 14.26
CA PHE A 353 17.21 -2.75 14.24
C PHE A 353 18.09 -2.25 13.09
N ARG A 354 19.32 -2.78 12.93
CA ARG A 354 20.19 -2.45 11.78
C ARG A 354 19.49 -2.73 10.44
N SER A 355 18.84 -3.89 10.28
CA SER A 355 18.12 -4.23 9.04
C SER A 355 16.90 -3.32 8.77
N SER A 356 16.22 -2.88 9.83
CA SER A 356 15.14 -1.89 9.72
C SER A 356 15.67 -0.52 9.27
N THR A 357 16.76 -0.05 9.87
CA THR A 357 17.41 1.23 9.55
C THR A 357 17.97 1.25 8.14
N ALA A 358 18.69 0.21 7.71
CA ALA A 358 19.16 0.09 6.33
C ALA A 358 17.99 0.12 5.32
N SER A 359 16.87 -0.52 5.66
CA SER A 359 15.65 -0.50 4.83
C SER A 359 14.96 0.86 4.80
N ALA A 360 14.92 1.59 5.92
CA ALA A 360 14.37 2.94 5.98
C ALA A 360 15.24 3.95 5.20
N MET A 361 16.57 3.83 5.28
CA MET A 361 17.52 4.62 4.47
C MET A 361 17.38 4.32 2.98
N ALA A 362 17.17 3.05 2.60
CA ALA A 362 16.90 2.67 1.21
C ALA A 362 15.59 3.29 0.69
N ILE A 363 14.50 3.24 1.47
CA ILE A 363 13.24 3.91 1.14
C ILE A 363 13.46 5.42 0.94
N THR A 364 14.13 6.12 1.87
CA THR A 364 14.36 7.56 1.73
C THR A 364 15.23 7.92 0.53
N ARG A 365 16.25 7.11 0.19
CA ARG A 365 17.05 7.30 -1.04
C ARG A 365 16.20 7.15 -2.31
N LEU A 366 15.35 6.13 -2.36
CA LEU A 366 14.43 5.89 -3.48
C LEU A 366 13.40 7.03 -3.64
N LEU A 367 12.87 7.56 -2.52
CA LEU A 367 11.96 8.69 -2.53
C LEU A 367 12.63 10.00 -2.97
N LYS A 368 13.85 10.29 -2.49
CA LYS A 368 14.64 11.46 -2.93
C LYS A 368 14.88 11.43 -4.45
N SER A 369 15.14 10.25 -5.02
CA SER A 369 15.27 10.08 -6.48
C SER A 369 13.97 10.37 -7.25
N LEU A 370 12.80 10.16 -6.66
CA LEU A 370 11.50 10.46 -7.28
C LEU A 370 11.09 11.93 -7.09
N GLN A 371 11.45 12.54 -5.95
CA GLN A 371 11.30 14.00 -5.72
C GLN A 371 12.12 14.79 -6.75
N ALA A 372 13.38 14.39 -6.97
CA ALA A 372 14.26 15.01 -7.96
C ALA A 372 13.77 14.90 -9.42
N SER A 373 12.76 14.05 -9.70
CA SER A 373 12.15 13.90 -11.02
C SER A 373 10.64 14.17 -11.06
N ASP A 374 10.08 14.82 -10.02
CA ASP A 374 8.65 15.21 -9.96
C ASP A 374 7.65 14.04 -10.12
N GLU A 375 8.04 12.83 -9.66
CA GLU A 375 7.25 11.59 -9.81
C GLU A 375 6.38 11.25 -8.59
N ILE A 376 6.59 11.88 -7.43
CA ILE A 376 5.92 11.54 -6.15
C ILE A 376 4.39 11.57 -6.28
N LYS A 377 3.87 12.55 -7.02
CA LYS A 377 2.42 12.72 -7.28
C LYS A 377 1.77 11.56 -8.05
N TYR A 378 2.54 10.71 -8.73
CA TYR A 378 2.05 9.55 -9.47
C TYR A 378 2.28 8.21 -8.73
N LEU A 379 2.62 8.26 -7.43
CA LEU A 379 2.77 7.08 -6.60
C LEU A 379 1.42 6.54 -6.11
N PRO A 380 1.26 5.20 -6.04
CA PRO A 380 0.02 4.59 -5.58
C PRO A 380 -0.16 4.80 -4.06
N PRO A 381 -1.39 5.01 -3.58
CA PRO A 381 -1.65 5.42 -2.19
C PRO A 381 -1.20 4.43 -1.11
N PHE A 382 -0.90 3.16 -1.44
CA PHE A 382 -0.30 2.23 -0.47
C PHE A 382 1.12 2.64 -0.05
N ILE A 383 1.83 3.44 -0.86
CA ILE A 383 3.18 3.93 -0.54
C ILE A 383 3.19 4.78 0.72
N ILE A 384 2.09 5.49 1.05
CA ILE A 384 1.98 6.31 2.27
C ILE A 384 2.32 5.49 3.52
N TYR A 385 1.88 4.22 3.60
CA TYR A 385 2.21 3.30 4.70
C TYR A 385 3.68 2.86 4.70
N HIS A 386 4.36 2.89 3.56
CA HIS A 386 5.77 2.57 3.43
C HIS A 386 6.65 3.75 3.87
N VAL A 387 6.30 4.97 3.44
CA VAL A 387 6.93 6.22 3.91
C VAL A 387 6.75 6.39 5.42
N PHE A 388 5.54 6.14 5.92
CA PHE A 388 5.19 6.11 7.35
C PHE A 388 6.08 5.17 8.18
N ARG A 389 6.28 3.93 7.72
CA ARG A 389 7.17 2.94 8.38
C ARG A 389 8.62 3.40 8.38
N ALA A 390 9.11 3.97 7.28
CA ALA A 390 10.46 4.53 7.21
C ALA A 390 10.64 5.72 8.17
N ALA A 391 9.67 6.64 8.21
CA ALA A 391 9.69 7.80 9.12
C ALA A 391 9.71 7.37 10.60
N LEU A 392 8.93 6.36 10.99
CA LEU A 392 8.97 5.83 12.36
C LEU A 392 10.32 5.19 12.72
N VAL A 393 10.98 4.50 11.77
CA VAL A 393 12.33 3.96 11.98
C VAL A 393 13.38 5.08 12.08
N HIS A 394 13.28 6.13 11.27
CA HIS A 394 14.13 7.33 11.42
C HIS A 394 13.89 8.06 12.74
N GLY A 395 12.66 7.99 13.26
CA GLY A 395 12.32 8.40 14.63
C GLY A 395 13.03 7.59 15.71
N LEU A 396 13.09 6.26 15.58
CA LEU A 396 13.88 5.42 16.49
C LEU A 396 15.39 5.72 16.40
N ASN A 397 15.90 5.97 15.21
CA ASN A 397 17.31 6.32 14.99
C ASN A 397 17.68 7.68 15.61
N LEU A 398 16.77 8.67 15.58
CA LEU A 398 16.96 9.95 16.26
C LEU A 398 17.17 9.76 17.76
N ILE A 399 16.27 9.03 18.42
CA ILE A 399 16.34 8.75 19.87
C ILE A 399 17.60 7.95 20.23
N ASN A 400 18.00 7.02 19.37
CA ASN A 400 19.23 6.23 19.56
C ASN A 400 20.50 7.07 19.37
N ALA A 401 20.49 8.08 18.49
CA ALA A 401 21.60 9.01 18.34
C ALA A 401 21.67 9.97 19.55
N GLU A 402 20.53 10.51 20.00
CA GLU A 402 20.41 11.38 21.17
C GLU A 402 20.93 10.71 22.46
N GLU A 403 20.47 9.48 22.76
CA GLU A 403 20.97 8.71 23.91
C GLU A 403 22.44 8.26 23.79
N ALA A 404 23.04 8.37 22.60
CA ALA A 404 24.46 8.06 22.34
C ALA A 404 25.34 9.32 22.19
N GLY A 405 24.78 10.53 22.30
CA GLY A 405 25.51 11.79 22.07
C GLY A 405 25.90 12.05 20.61
N GLY A 406 25.23 11.39 19.65
CA GLY A 406 25.51 11.46 18.21
C GLY A 406 24.79 12.60 17.48
N GLN A 407 25.38 13.06 16.37
CA GLN A 407 24.92 14.24 15.63
C GLN A 407 23.73 13.97 14.69
N ARG A 408 23.09 15.06 14.21
CA ARG A 408 21.71 15.13 13.70
C ARG A 408 21.38 14.38 12.38
N MET A 409 22.26 13.55 11.81
CA MET A 409 22.12 13.01 10.44
C MET A 409 20.80 12.23 10.17
N SER A 410 20.17 11.65 11.21
CA SER A 410 18.86 10.98 11.10
C SER A 410 17.68 11.93 10.88
N SER A 411 17.82 13.22 11.23
CA SER A 411 16.73 14.22 11.10
C SER A 411 16.40 14.54 9.64
N GLY A 412 17.40 14.73 8.79
CA GLY A 412 17.19 15.02 7.36
C GLY A 412 16.47 13.90 6.62
N ASN A 413 16.64 12.64 7.03
CA ASN A 413 15.92 11.50 6.46
C ASN A 413 14.50 11.34 7.04
N PHE A 414 14.30 11.67 8.33
CA PHE A 414 12.97 11.80 8.93
C PHE A 414 12.13 12.87 8.22
N TRP A 415 12.66 14.10 8.09
CA TRP A 415 11.98 15.22 7.45
C TRP A 415 11.80 15.04 5.94
N SER A 416 12.70 14.33 5.25
CA SER A 416 12.49 13.93 3.86
C SER A 416 11.26 13.03 3.69
N CYS A 417 11.02 12.07 4.60
CA CYS A 417 9.78 11.29 4.59
C CYS A 417 8.54 12.15 4.88
N PHE A 418 8.62 13.17 5.74
CA PHE A 418 7.51 14.11 5.96
C PHE A 418 7.20 14.97 4.74
N ARG A 419 8.23 15.44 4.02
CA ARG A 419 8.05 16.23 2.79
C ARG A 419 7.29 15.44 1.73
N VAL A 420 7.67 14.17 1.54
CA VAL A 420 6.97 13.22 0.65
C VAL A 420 5.52 12.97 1.10
N LEU A 421 5.24 12.83 2.39
CA LEU A 421 3.86 12.70 2.87
C LEU A 421 3.04 13.97 2.61
N GLY A 422 3.66 15.14 2.72
CA GLY A 422 3.06 16.43 2.33
C GLY A 422 2.73 16.50 0.84
N GLU A 423 3.67 16.13 -0.04
CA GLU A 423 3.44 16.06 -1.49
C GLU A 423 2.30 15.08 -1.84
N LEU A 424 2.29 13.88 -1.23
CA LEU A 424 1.24 12.88 -1.44
C LEU A 424 -0.14 13.35 -0.93
N SER A 425 -0.19 14.23 0.07
CA SER A 425 -1.45 14.80 0.59
C SER A 425 -2.20 15.69 -0.42
N GLY A 426 -1.50 16.23 -1.44
CA GLY A 426 -2.14 17.00 -2.51
C GLY A 426 -3.11 16.17 -3.37
N ILE A 427 -2.94 14.85 -3.40
CA ILE A 427 -3.79 13.93 -4.18
C ILE A 427 -4.53 12.95 -3.26
N TRP A 428 -3.81 12.30 -2.35
CA TRP A 428 -4.28 11.28 -1.42
C TRP A 428 -4.51 11.89 -0.02
N LYS A 429 -5.37 12.90 0.04
CA LYS A 429 -5.51 13.81 1.18
C LYS A 429 -5.83 13.09 2.49
N GLU A 430 -6.98 12.43 2.56
CA GLU A 430 -7.54 11.85 3.78
C GLU A 430 -6.57 10.84 4.42
N LEU A 431 -5.91 10.05 3.58
CA LEU A 431 -4.91 9.06 3.98
C LEU A 431 -3.61 9.70 4.49
N SER A 432 -3.18 10.82 3.91
CA SER A 432 -1.95 11.51 4.31
C SER A 432 -2.15 12.35 5.59
N GLU A 433 -3.29 13.02 5.72
CA GLU A 433 -3.66 13.84 6.87
C GLU A 433 -3.75 13.05 8.18
N GLY A 434 -4.23 11.79 8.14
CA GLY A 434 -4.15 10.91 9.31
C GLY A 434 -2.72 10.43 9.62
N THR A 435 -1.88 10.27 8.60
CA THR A 435 -0.57 9.63 8.70
C THR A 435 0.49 10.52 9.35
N MET A 436 0.59 11.80 8.95
CA MET A 436 1.64 12.71 9.44
C MET A 436 1.55 13.04 10.94
N PRO A 437 0.37 13.37 11.52
CA PRO A 437 0.24 13.68 12.94
C PRO A 437 0.57 12.48 13.83
N PHE A 438 0.28 11.24 13.42
CA PHE A 438 0.64 10.06 14.19
C PHE A 438 2.16 9.92 14.33
N VAL A 439 2.94 10.15 13.26
CA VAL A 439 4.40 10.00 13.35
C VAL A 439 5.02 11.05 14.28
N LEU A 440 4.54 12.29 14.26
CA LEU A 440 4.95 13.33 15.22
C LEU A 440 4.54 12.96 16.65
N MET A 441 3.30 12.49 16.84
CA MET A 441 2.79 12.06 18.15
C MET A 441 3.62 10.91 18.74
N ALA A 442 3.93 9.89 17.92
CA ALA A 442 4.72 8.73 18.34
C ALA A 442 6.17 9.12 18.68
N THR A 443 6.85 9.87 17.82
CA THR A 443 8.25 10.27 18.06
C THR A 443 8.41 11.23 19.22
N ARG A 444 7.57 12.27 19.32
CA ARG A 444 7.53 13.16 20.51
C ARG A 444 7.18 12.36 21.78
N GLY A 445 6.23 11.42 21.69
CA GLY A 445 5.87 10.50 22.76
C GLY A 445 6.99 9.53 23.17
N TRP A 446 8.01 9.34 22.34
CA TRP A 446 9.21 8.55 22.64
C TRP A 446 10.40 9.39 23.15
N GLY A 447 10.36 10.72 23.04
CA GLY A 447 11.39 11.63 23.53
C GLY A 447 11.79 12.76 22.57
N PHE A 448 11.50 12.64 21.27
CA PHE A 448 11.98 13.58 20.25
C PHE A 448 11.52 15.01 20.54
N GLN A 449 12.48 15.90 20.86
CA GLN A 449 12.24 17.33 20.96
C GLN A 449 12.62 18.02 19.66
N GLU A 450 11.67 18.78 19.14
CA GLU A 450 11.84 19.59 17.94
C GLU A 450 12.35 20.96 18.38
N GLU A 451 13.67 21.14 18.38
CA GLU A 451 14.26 22.48 18.51
C GLU A 451 13.73 23.36 17.37
N VAL A 452 13.04 24.43 17.73
CA VAL A 452 12.65 25.49 16.81
C VAL A 452 13.88 26.36 16.55
N GLY A 453 14.84 25.80 15.81
CA GLY A 453 15.97 26.54 15.28
C GLY A 453 15.46 27.59 14.29
N GLY A 454 15.78 28.85 14.54
CA GLY A 454 15.60 29.90 13.54
C GLY A 454 16.51 29.63 12.33
N THR A 455 16.08 30.06 11.14
CA THR A 455 16.91 30.03 9.95
C THR A 455 18.05 31.03 10.08
N GLU A 456 19.24 30.53 10.37
CA GLU A 456 20.48 31.09 9.83
C GLU A 456 20.97 30.09 8.78
N GLU A 457 21.10 30.55 7.54
CA GLU A 457 21.53 29.75 6.39
C GLU A 457 23.07 29.78 6.36
N GLU A 458 23.71 28.76 6.91
CA GLU A 458 25.13 28.48 6.66
C GLU A 458 25.25 27.48 5.51
N ASP A 459 25.88 27.90 4.41
CA ASP A 459 26.14 27.06 3.24
C ASP A 459 27.23 26.02 3.56
N GLU A 460 26.85 24.75 3.77
CA GLU A 460 27.81 23.63 3.83
C GLU A 460 28.15 23.13 2.41
N GLU A 461 29.44 22.94 2.12
CA GLU A 461 30.00 22.71 0.78
C GLU A 461 29.73 21.29 0.21
N GLU A 462 29.87 21.12 -1.11
CA GLU A 462 29.66 19.83 -1.82
C GLU A 462 30.78 18.80 -1.52
N ASP A 463 30.61 18.02 -0.45
CA ASP A 463 31.54 16.94 -0.07
C ASP A 463 31.24 15.64 -0.87
N ASP A 464 32.10 15.31 -1.84
CA ASP A 464 31.87 14.31 -2.88
C ASP A 464 32.14 12.86 -2.39
N TYR A 465 31.14 12.23 -1.75
CA TYR A 465 31.28 10.87 -1.19
C TYR A 465 31.09 9.75 -2.22
N GLU A 466 32.21 9.28 -2.78
CA GLU A 466 32.28 8.07 -3.61
C GLU A 466 31.81 6.76 -2.92
N ALA A 467 31.62 5.71 -3.73
CA ALA A 467 30.72 4.62 -3.39
C ALA A 467 31.34 3.44 -2.60
N GLY A 468 30.73 3.13 -1.44
CA GLY A 468 30.87 1.85 -0.74
C GLY A 468 29.71 0.87 -1.00
N ILE A 469 29.67 0.21 -2.17
CA ILE A 469 28.85 -1.00 -2.37
C ILE A 469 29.80 -2.16 -2.71
N ASN A 470 30.32 -2.85 -1.68
CA ASN A 470 31.01 -4.13 -1.83
C ASN A 470 30.97 -5.02 -0.56
N ASP A 471 30.82 -4.44 0.65
CA ASP A 471 30.88 -5.13 1.97
C ASP A 471 29.74 -6.13 2.29
N LEU A 472 29.23 -6.85 1.31
CA LEU A 472 28.27 -7.96 1.47
C LEU A 472 28.64 -9.22 0.67
N LEU A 473 29.87 -9.32 0.17
CA LEU A 473 30.47 -10.59 -0.28
C LEU A 473 31.58 -10.97 0.70
N GLY A 474 31.30 -11.95 1.56
CA GLY A 474 32.32 -12.57 2.41
C GLY A 474 33.28 -13.42 1.57
N GLU A 475 34.55 -13.41 1.99
CA GLU A 475 35.66 -14.03 1.26
C GLU A 475 35.48 -15.55 1.06
N LEU A 476 35.71 -16.02 -0.16
CA LEU A 476 35.83 -17.44 -0.51
C LEU A 476 36.90 -17.62 -1.59
N GLU A 477 38.16 -17.36 -1.22
CA GLU A 477 39.33 -17.72 -2.02
C GLU A 477 40.51 -18.11 -1.11
N GLY A 478 41.30 -19.09 -1.55
CA GLY A 478 42.24 -19.84 -0.71
C GLY A 478 41.95 -21.35 -0.78
N GLU A 479 42.78 -22.19 -1.38
CA GLU A 479 44.09 -21.96 -2.02
C GLU A 479 44.19 -22.67 -3.38
N VAL A 480 45.20 -22.31 -4.18
CA VAL A 480 45.50 -22.94 -5.48
C VAL A 480 46.84 -23.68 -5.43
N VAL A 481 46.79 -24.99 -5.61
CA VAL A 481 47.82 -25.83 -6.29
C VAL A 481 47.10 -26.90 -7.09
#